data_AF-A0A327W118-F1
#
_entry.id   AF-A0A327W118-F1
#
_cell.length_a   1.000
_cell.length_b   1.000
_cell.length_c   1.000
_cell.angle_alpha   90.00
_cell.angle_beta   90.00
_cell.angle_gamma   90.00
#
_symmetry.space_group_name_H-M   'P 1'
#
loop_
_entity.id
_entity.type
_entity.pdbx_description
1 polymer ?
#
loop_
_entity_poly.entity_id
_entity_poly.type
_entity_poly.pdbx_seq_one_letter_code
_entity_poly.pdbx_strand_id
1 'polypeptide(L)'
;MRRRTFTSATASLSAAALLPAAPSTGSHRVGMTDADRLERNFSQLVAEDNTAGAGIRLETRALAHAQHAMELQAVGQASQRVRARLYYLAAAFTGTALWAALEAQEFDRAQGHLDRAMTLAGMAGSSEMQMRLWGHAALLSLQRKHLHTAQAAAEAGRRTYICRHDALFRSLASARLAGILSSVRGQEAAARRALDNAEKAYGRADRAAVRPTWMSFFDQAELNGLSALVMSRLGRYDESEAYLHQTLTLLRPEFQRNRTYYGAHLALAQLAQGEAEQAVATASPLLEAPLSGRARTLLSKFDQGIGKTARGSKVAVEWAHRYAEGEQKL
;
A
#
# COMPACT_ATOMS: atom_id res chain seq x y z
N MET A 1 15.84 16.71 -100.78
CA MET A 1 15.00 17.86 -100.37
C MET A 1 15.38 18.27 -98.96
N ARG A 2 15.78 19.55 -98.78
CA ARG A 2 16.29 20.16 -97.54
C ARG A 2 15.25 20.23 -96.40
N ARG A 3 15.74 20.17 -95.15
CA ARG A 3 15.44 20.97 -93.93
C ARG A 3 15.69 20.07 -92.69
N ARG A 4 16.24 20.48 -91.55
CA ARG A 4 16.82 21.74 -91.04
C ARG A 4 17.53 21.35 -89.71
N THR A 5 18.72 21.89 -89.46
CA THR A 5 19.35 21.96 -88.14
C THR A 5 18.61 22.95 -87.24
N PHE A 6 18.48 22.65 -85.94
CA PHE A 6 18.40 23.64 -84.87
C PHE A 6 19.07 23.07 -83.60
N THR A 7 20.18 23.67 -83.22
CA THR A 7 20.76 23.64 -81.88
C THR A 7 19.96 24.54 -80.94
N SER A 8 19.75 24.13 -79.70
CA SER A 8 19.93 25.00 -78.52
C SER A 8 19.81 24.20 -77.23
N ALA A 9 20.77 24.46 -76.34
CA ALA A 9 20.93 23.87 -75.03
C ALA A 9 19.90 24.39 -74.02
N THR A 10 19.54 23.53 -73.07
CA THR A 10 19.13 23.94 -71.72
C THR A 10 19.69 22.93 -70.73
N ALA A 11 20.68 23.37 -69.95
CA ALA A 11 21.16 22.64 -68.79
C ALA A 11 20.08 22.68 -67.69
N SER A 12 19.45 21.55 -67.42
CA SER A 12 18.60 21.37 -66.25
C SER A 12 19.44 20.76 -65.12
N LEU A 13 19.87 21.63 -64.20
CA LEU A 13 20.34 21.24 -62.87
C LEU A 13 19.16 20.60 -62.10
N SER A 14 19.06 19.28 -62.12
CA SER A 14 18.20 18.55 -61.18
C SER A 14 18.88 18.57 -59.81
N ALA A 15 18.53 19.56 -58.99
CA ALA A 15 18.80 19.54 -57.56
C ALA A 15 18.09 18.32 -56.97
N ALA A 16 18.85 17.25 -56.72
CA ALA A 16 18.40 16.15 -55.89
C ALA A 16 18.20 16.71 -54.47
N ALA A 17 16.96 17.09 -54.16
CA ALA A 17 16.57 17.37 -52.80
C ALA A 17 16.84 16.11 -51.99
N LEU A 18 17.89 16.16 -51.15
CA LEU A 18 18.06 15.25 -50.03
C LEU A 18 16.87 15.46 -49.10
N LEU A 19 15.77 14.77 -49.40
CA LEU A 19 14.70 14.60 -48.44
C LEU A 19 15.34 13.96 -47.21
N PRO A 20 15.17 14.52 -46.00
CA PRO A 20 15.59 13.81 -44.80
C PRO A 20 14.88 12.46 -44.81
N ALA A 21 15.66 11.38 -44.66
CA ALA A 21 15.13 10.04 -44.54
C ALA A 21 13.97 10.08 -43.53
N ALA A 22 12.77 9.71 -43.98
CA ALA A 22 11.63 9.56 -43.08
C ALA A 22 12.09 8.72 -41.88
N PRO A 23 11.81 9.12 -40.63
CA PRO A 23 12.17 8.30 -39.49
C PRO A 23 11.58 6.92 -39.75
N SER A 24 12.46 5.91 -39.76
CA SER A 24 12.04 4.53 -39.88
C SER A 24 10.90 4.31 -38.90
N THR A 25 9.71 4.01 -39.41
CA THR A 25 8.56 3.53 -38.63
C THR A 25 8.84 2.10 -38.15
N GLY A 26 10.01 1.90 -37.55
CA GLY A 26 10.31 0.69 -36.81
C GLY A 26 9.28 0.60 -35.70
N SER A 27 8.43 -0.42 -35.76
CA SER A 27 7.50 -0.75 -34.68
C SER A 27 8.22 -0.62 -33.35
N HIS A 28 7.81 0.33 -32.51
CA HIS A 28 8.44 0.55 -31.20
C HIS A 28 8.30 -0.75 -30.39
N ARG A 29 9.37 -1.55 -30.27
CA ARG A 29 9.34 -2.84 -29.58
C ARG A 29 9.49 -2.57 -28.08
N VAL A 30 8.50 -3.00 -27.31
CA VAL A 30 8.56 -2.91 -25.84
C VAL A 30 9.22 -4.17 -25.29
N GLY A 31 10.28 -3.98 -24.52
CA GLY A 31 11.14 -5.04 -24.00
C GLY A 31 11.08 -5.20 -22.49
N MET A 32 11.82 -6.17 -21.96
CA MET A 32 11.94 -6.36 -20.51
C MET A 32 12.63 -5.16 -19.84
N THR A 33 13.56 -4.49 -20.53
CA THR A 33 14.21 -3.28 -20.02
C THR A 33 13.23 -2.17 -19.64
N ASP A 34 12.12 -2.03 -20.38
CA ASP A 34 11.07 -1.06 -20.07
C ASP A 34 10.31 -1.44 -18.79
N ALA A 35 9.99 -2.73 -18.67
CA ALA A 35 9.38 -3.27 -17.45
C ALA A 35 10.33 -3.15 -16.23
N ASP A 36 11.63 -3.36 -16.41
CA ASP A 36 12.62 -3.23 -15.34
C ASP A 36 12.78 -1.77 -14.88
N ARG A 37 12.65 -0.79 -15.79
CA ARG A 37 12.60 0.64 -15.44
C ARG A 37 11.37 0.94 -14.56
N LEU A 38 10.20 0.43 -14.94
CA LEU A 38 8.98 0.56 -14.14
C LEU A 38 9.10 -0.13 -12.77
N GLU A 39 9.73 -1.31 -12.68
CA GLU A 39 9.95 -2.00 -11.39
C GLU A 39 10.86 -1.20 -10.45
N ARG A 40 11.89 -0.52 -10.98
CA ARG A 40 12.73 0.39 -10.19
C ARG A 40 11.91 1.58 -9.67
N ASN A 41 11.08 2.18 -10.53
CA ASN A 41 10.18 3.26 -10.12
C ASN A 41 9.18 2.79 -9.05
N PHE A 42 8.66 1.56 -9.17
CA PHE A 42 7.78 0.97 -8.17
C PHE A 42 8.48 0.79 -6.83
N SER A 43 9.72 0.29 -6.86
CA SER A 43 10.52 0.11 -5.65
C SER A 43 10.82 1.44 -4.95
N GLN A 44 11.14 2.49 -5.72
CA GLN A 44 11.30 3.84 -5.18
C GLN A 44 10.00 4.36 -4.56
N LEU A 45 8.87 4.17 -5.24
CA LEU A 45 7.57 4.63 -4.76
C LEU A 45 7.16 3.94 -3.44
N VAL A 46 7.46 2.64 -3.29
CA VAL A 46 7.26 1.89 -2.04
C VAL A 46 8.14 2.44 -0.93
N ALA A 47 9.41 2.74 -1.21
CA ALA A 47 10.30 3.33 -0.22
C ALA A 47 9.81 4.70 0.26
N GLU A 48 9.34 5.54 -0.67
CA GLU A 48 8.75 6.85 -0.33
C GLU A 48 7.45 6.73 0.48
N ASP A 49 6.59 5.75 0.19
CA ASP A 49 5.35 5.49 0.96
C ASP A 49 5.62 5.14 2.44
N ASN A 50 6.76 4.50 2.74
CA ASN A 50 7.14 4.17 4.11
C ASN A 50 7.47 5.43 4.93
N THR A 51 7.91 6.49 4.25
CA THR A 51 8.20 7.79 4.86
C THR A 51 6.93 8.62 5.04
N ALA A 52 6.95 9.52 6.04
CA ALA A 52 5.80 10.35 6.33
C ALA A 52 5.56 11.41 5.23
N GLY A 53 4.29 11.73 4.91
CA GLY A 53 3.93 12.86 4.03
C GLY A 53 3.64 12.54 2.55
N ALA A 54 3.52 11.26 2.17
CA ALA A 54 3.33 10.89 0.76
C ALA A 54 1.90 11.17 0.22
N GLY A 55 0.86 11.10 1.06
CA GLY A 55 -0.51 11.60 0.80
C GLY A 55 -1.07 11.50 -0.64
N ILE A 56 -1.77 12.55 -1.10
CA ILE A 56 -2.36 12.66 -2.44
C ILE A 56 -1.30 12.59 -3.55
N ARG A 57 -0.09 13.11 -3.29
CA ARG A 57 1.02 13.08 -4.25
C ARG A 57 1.44 11.66 -4.60
N LEU A 58 1.40 10.73 -3.63
CA LEU A 58 1.68 9.32 -3.85
C LEU A 58 0.67 8.69 -4.79
N GLU A 59 -0.62 8.96 -4.58
CA GLU A 59 -1.69 8.42 -5.39
C GLU A 59 -1.58 8.87 -6.85
N THR A 60 -1.42 10.18 -7.08
CA THR A 60 -1.27 10.73 -8.43
C THR A 60 -0.05 10.15 -9.14
N ARG A 61 1.10 10.06 -8.47
CA ARG A 61 2.33 9.47 -9.05
C ARG A 61 2.16 7.98 -9.35
N ALA A 62 1.52 7.23 -8.44
CA ALA A 62 1.22 5.83 -8.66
C ALA A 62 0.35 5.66 -9.91
N LEU A 63 -0.72 6.44 -10.06
CA LEU A 63 -1.59 6.39 -11.23
C LEU A 63 -0.85 6.79 -12.53
N ALA A 64 0.03 7.78 -12.48
CA ALA A 64 0.85 8.16 -13.64
C ALA A 64 1.75 7.00 -14.10
N HIS A 65 2.37 6.27 -13.17
CA HIS A 65 3.16 5.08 -13.52
C HIS A 65 2.30 3.91 -14.01
N ALA A 66 1.12 3.70 -13.42
CA ALA A 66 0.18 2.69 -13.91
C ALA A 66 -0.28 3.00 -15.35
N GLN A 67 -0.56 4.26 -15.64
CA GLN A 67 -0.92 4.74 -16.97
C GLN A 67 0.24 4.54 -17.95
N HIS A 68 1.47 4.87 -17.56
CA HIS A 68 2.65 4.64 -18.40
C HIS A 68 2.86 3.15 -18.73
N ALA A 69 2.64 2.25 -17.75
CA ALA A 69 2.68 0.81 -18.01
C ALA A 69 1.60 0.36 -19.01
N MET A 70 0.42 0.98 -18.98
CA MET A 70 -0.67 0.71 -19.93
C MET A 70 -0.41 1.30 -21.31
N GLU A 71 0.28 2.43 -21.42
CA GLU A 71 0.72 2.98 -22.70
C GLU A 71 1.74 2.04 -23.37
N LEU A 72 2.71 1.53 -22.61
CA LEU A 72 3.63 0.51 -23.08
C LEU A 72 2.92 -0.79 -23.47
N GLN A 73 1.80 -1.12 -22.82
CA GLN A 73 0.98 -2.26 -23.20
C GLN A 73 0.25 -2.03 -24.53
N ALA A 74 -0.17 -0.79 -24.81
CA ALA A 74 -0.89 -0.40 -26.02
C ALA A 74 0.05 -0.22 -27.23
N VAL A 75 1.29 0.20 -26.99
CA VAL A 75 2.28 0.46 -28.05
C VAL A 75 3.07 -0.81 -28.36
N GLY A 76 3.07 -1.21 -29.64
CA GLY A 76 4.09 -2.07 -30.20
C GLY A 76 3.90 -3.58 -30.06
N GLN A 77 4.86 -4.31 -30.64
CA GLN A 77 4.96 -5.75 -30.52
C GLN A 77 5.74 -6.09 -29.24
N ALA A 78 5.07 -6.77 -28.30
CA ALA A 78 5.65 -7.26 -27.05
C ALA A 78 5.35 -8.75 -26.87
N SER A 79 6.31 -9.49 -26.31
CA SER A 79 6.08 -10.90 -25.96
C SER A 79 5.03 -11.03 -24.86
N GLN A 80 4.38 -12.19 -24.74
CA GLN A 80 3.41 -12.46 -23.67
C GLN A 80 4.01 -12.26 -22.28
N ARG A 81 5.30 -12.61 -22.09
CA ARG A 81 6.02 -12.40 -20.83
C ARG A 81 6.14 -10.91 -20.48
N VAL A 82 6.50 -10.06 -21.45
CA VAL A 82 6.59 -8.60 -21.24
C VAL A 82 5.20 -8.04 -20.93
N ARG A 83 4.17 -8.45 -21.68
CA ARG A 83 2.78 -8.02 -21.45
C ARG A 83 2.27 -8.37 -20.05
N ALA A 84 2.49 -9.61 -19.60
CA ALA A 84 2.13 -10.03 -18.24
C ALA A 84 2.86 -9.20 -17.18
N ARG A 85 4.13 -8.86 -17.42
CA ARG A 85 4.91 -8.02 -16.50
C ARG A 85 4.40 -6.57 -16.46
N LEU A 86 4.01 -5.99 -17.59
CA LEU A 86 3.42 -4.65 -17.64
C LEU A 86 2.05 -4.61 -16.92
N TYR A 87 1.20 -5.62 -17.11
CA TYR A 87 -0.04 -5.72 -16.32
C TYR A 87 0.22 -5.86 -14.83
N TYR A 88 1.22 -6.65 -14.43
CA TYR A 88 1.62 -6.76 -13.03
C TYR A 88 2.03 -5.39 -12.46
N LEU A 89 2.89 -4.65 -13.18
CA LEU A 89 3.36 -3.33 -12.75
C LEU A 89 2.21 -2.33 -12.67
N ALA A 90 1.33 -2.30 -13.66
CA ALA A 90 0.12 -1.48 -13.64
C ALA A 90 -0.74 -1.81 -12.41
N ALA A 91 -0.98 -3.10 -12.12
CA ALA A 91 -1.69 -3.54 -10.93
C ALA A 91 -0.99 -3.12 -9.63
N ALA A 92 0.34 -3.24 -9.57
CA ALA A 92 1.14 -2.88 -8.40
C ALA A 92 1.06 -1.38 -8.09
N PHE A 93 1.16 -0.54 -9.12
CA PHE A 93 1.02 0.91 -9.00
C PHE A 93 -0.42 1.31 -8.64
N THR A 94 -1.44 0.78 -9.32
CA THR A 94 -2.84 1.03 -8.95
C THR A 94 -3.14 0.54 -7.53
N GLY A 95 -2.52 -0.56 -7.09
CA GLY A 95 -2.61 -1.05 -5.71
C GLY A 95 -1.96 -0.12 -4.67
N THR A 96 -0.94 0.65 -5.05
CA THR A 96 -0.38 1.73 -4.22
C THR A 96 -1.30 2.96 -4.21
N ALA A 97 -1.93 3.32 -5.33
CA ALA A 97 -2.94 4.38 -5.37
C ALA A 97 -4.16 4.05 -4.48
N LEU A 98 -4.62 2.79 -4.55
CA LEU A 98 -5.62 2.22 -3.65
C LEU A 98 -5.25 2.42 -2.17
N TRP A 99 -4.01 2.11 -1.80
CA TRP A 99 -3.52 2.26 -0.44
C TRP A 99 -3.48 3.73 0.01
N ALA A 100 -3.01 4.64 -0.85
CA ALA A 100 -3.02 6.07 -0.57
C ALA A 100 -4.44 6.61 -0.34
N ALA A 101 -5.41 6.18 -1.15
CA ALA A 101 -6.81 6.55 -0.97
C ALA A 101 -7.39 6.00 0.35
N LEU A 102 -7.03 4.77 0.75
CA LEU A 102 -7.40 4.20 2.05
C LEU A 102 -6.81 4.99 3.24
N GLU A 103 -5.53 5.37 3.14
CA GLU A 103 -4.86 6.22 4.14
C GLU A 103 -5.56 7.59 4.28
N ALA A 104 -6.04 8.13 3.17
CA ALA A 104 -6.78 9.38 3.11
C ALA A 104 -8.27 9.24 3.48
N GLN A 105 -8.77 8.03 3.73
CA GLN A 105 -10.20 7.73 4.00
C GLN A 105 -11.14 8.04 2.81
N GLU A 106 -10.61 8.05 1.59
CA GLU A 106 -11.34 8.28 0.34
C GLU A 106 -11.87 6.96 -0.25
N PHE A 107 -12.88 6.37 0.40
CA PHE A 107 -13.29 4.98 0.16
C PHE A 107 -13.86 4.69 -1.23
N ASP A 108 -14.52 5.65 -1.87
CA ASP A 108 -15.06 5.45 -3.22
C ASP A 108 -13.95 5.47 -4.29
N ARG A 109 -12.97 6.37 -4.12
CA ARG A 109 -11.75 6.37 -4.96
C ARG A 109 -10.96 5.09 -4.75
N ALA A 110 -10.81 4.65 -3.51
CA ALA A 110 -10.20 3.37 -3.18
C ALA A 110 -10.93 2.22 -3.89
N GLN A 111 -12.26 2.17 -3.87
CA GLN A 111 -13.02 1.12 -4.57
C GLN A 111 -12.72 1.10 -6.07
N GLY A 112 -12.73 2.25 -6.74
CA GLY A 112 -12.39 2.33 -8.16
C GLY A 112 -10.97 1.82 -8.48
N HIS A 113 -9.99 2.14 -7.63
CA HIS A 113 -8.63 1.62 -7.77
C HIS A 113 -8.54 0.12 -7.54
N LEU A 114 -9.29 -0.42 -6.57
CA LEU A 114 -9.34 -1.84 -6.30
C LEU A 114 -9.85 -2.62 -7.51
N ASP A 115 -10.97 -2.19 -8.10
CA ASP A 115 -11.59 -2.87 -9.25
C ASP A 115 -10.64 -2.90 -10.45
N ARG A 116 -9.98 -1.76 -10.71
CA ARG A 116 -8.97 -1.64 -11.76
C ARG A 116 -7.76 -2.53 -11.49
N ALA A 117 -7.20 -2.48 -10.28
CA ALA A 117 -6.02 -3.27 -9.91
C ALA A 117 -6.28 -4.77 -9.96
N MET A 118 -7.46 -5.23 -9.51
CA MET A 118 -7.85 -6.63 -9.53
C MET A 118 -7.96 -7.17 -10.96
N THR A 119 -8.54 -6.37 -11.87
CA THR A 119 -8.61 -6.70 -13.30
C THR A 119 -7.21 -6.85 -13.90
N LEU A 120 -6.31 -5.90 -13.62
CA LEU A 120 -4.92 -5.92 -14.10
C LEU A 120 -4.13 -7.10 -13.52
N ALA A 121 -4.29 -7.40 -12.23
CA ALA A 121 -3.65 -8.54 -11.58
C ALA A 121 -4.13 -9.88 -12.16
N GLY A 122 -5.42 -9.97 -12.52
CA GLY A 122 -6.00 -11.10 -13.24
C GLY A 122 -5.35 -11.30 -14.61
N MET A 123 -5.25 -10.24 -15.42
CA MET A 123 -4.57 -10.30 -16.72
C MET A 123 -3.07 -10.64 -16.61
N ALA A 124 -2.42 -10.23 -15.52
CA ALA A 124 -1.03 -10.58 -15.24
C ALA A 124 -0.83 -12.04 -14.80
N GLY A 125 -1.89 -12.72 -14.34
CA GLY A 125 -1.80 -14.05 -13.72
C GLY A 125 -1.00 -14.08 -12.41
N SER A 126 -0.83 -12.94 -11.74
CA SER A 126 -0.02 -12.85 -10.51
C SER A 126 -0.85 -13.17 -9.26
N SER A 127 -0.72 -14.40 -8.77
CA SER A 127 -1.40 -14.83 -7.52
C SER A 127 -0.92 -14.06 -6.28
N GLU A 128 0.32 -13.57 -6.30
CA GLU A 128 0.89 -12.73 -5.25
C GLU A 128 0.26 -11.34 -5.24
N MET A 129 0.11 -10.70 -6.40
CA MET A 129 -0.54 -9.40 -6.48
C MET A 129 -2.02 -9.51 -6.10
N GLN A 130 -2.70 -10.58 -6.51
CA GLN A 130 -4.07 -10.87 -6.07
C GLN A 130 -4.15 -11.02 -4.54
N MET A 131 -3.20 -11.70 -3.90
CA MET A 131 -3.14 -11.81 -2.43
C MET A 131 -3.02 -10.43 -1.77
N ARG A 132 -2.14 -9.57 -2.30
CA ARG A 132 -1.99 -8.19 -1.81
C ARG A 132 -3.31 -7.43 -1.90
N LEU A 133 -3.93 -7.44 -3.07
CA LEU A 133 -5.16 -6.70 -3.35
C LEU A 133 -6.36 -7.23 -2.55
N TRP A 134 -6.48 -8.54 -2.34
CA TRP A 134 -7.48 -9.11 -1.42
C TRP A 134 -7.29 -8.62 0.02
N GLY A 135 -6.04 -8.45 0.46
CA GLY A 135 -5.76 -7.81 1.76
C GLY A 135 -6.26 -6.37 1.84
N HIS A 136 -6.07 -5.57 0.78
CA HIS A 136 -6.61 -4.21 0.72
C HIS A 136 -8.14 -4.19 0.63
N ALA A 137 -8.75 -5.10 -0.14
CA ALA A 137 -10.20 -5.25 -0.24
C ALA A 137 -10.84 -5.58 1.12
N ALA A 138 -10.19 -6.45 1.91
CA ALA A 138 -10.61 -6.77 3.26
C ALA A 138 -10.58 -5.53 4.18
N LEU A 139 -9.49 -4.75 4.13
CA LEU A 139 -9.37 -3.51 4.90
C LEU A 139 -10.40 -2.46 4.47
N LEU A 140 -10.59 -2.24 3.18
CA LEU A 140 -11.59 -1.31 2.64
C LEU A 140 -13.00 -1.69 3.12
N SER A 141 -13.36 -2.97 3.01
CA SER A 141 -14.65 -3.48 3.46
C SER A 141 -14.83 -3.30 4.98
N LEU A 142 -13.78 -3.54 5.77
CA LEU A 142 -13.81 -3.32 7.21
C LEU A 142 -14.02 -1.83 7.55
N GLN A 143 -13.32 -0.92 6.87
CA GLN A 143 -13.48 0.53 7.08
C GLN A 143 -14.89 1.01 6.72
N ARG A 144 -15.52 0.41 5.70
CA ARG A 144 -16.94 0.63 5.35
C ARG A 144 -17.93 -0.15 6.22
N LYS A 145 -17.47 -0.85 7.26
CA LYS A 145 -18.28 -1.67 8.19
C LYS A 145 -19.01 -2.85 7.51
N HIS A 146 -18.54 -3.31 6.35
CA HIS A 146 -19.05 -4.48 5.64
C HIS A 146 -18.31 -5.75 6.09
N LEU A 147 -18.61 -6.23 7.30
CA LEU A 147 -17.83 -7.30 7.95
C LEU A 147 -17.82 -8.63 7.18
N HIS A 148 -18.96 -9.06 6.62
CA HIS A 148 -19.03 -10.30 5.83
C HIS A 148 -18.15 -10.24 4.57
N THR A 149 -18.20 -9.11 3.85
CA THR A 149 -17.35 -8.87 2.68
C THR A 149 -15.88 -8.81 3.07
N ALA A 150 -15.55 -8.16 4.19
CA ALA A 150 -14.20 -8.10 4.72
C ALA A 150 -13.63 -9.50 5.01
N GLN A 151 -14.44 -10.36 5.65
CA GLN A 151 -14.05 -11.74 5.96
C GLN A 151 -13.86 -12.55 4.67
N ALA A 152 -14.81 -12.49 3.75
CA ALA A 152 -14.73 -13.20 2.47
C ALA A 152 -13.49 -12.79 1.66
N ALA A 153 -13.16 -11.49 1.62
CA ALA A 153 -11.98 -10.96 0.96
C ALA A 153 -10.67 -11.46 1.61
N ALA A 154 -10.57 -11.43 2.95
CA ALA A 154 -9.39 -11.92 3.65
C ALA A 154 -9.18 -13.44 3.43
N GLU A 155 -10.27 -14.21 3.44
CA GLU A 155 -10.22 -15.64 3.12
C GLU A 155 -9.83 -15.89 1.65
N ALA A 156 -10.32 -15.09 0.71
CA ALA A 156 -9.92 -15.18 -0.70
C ALA A 156 -8.41 -14.94 -0.86
N GLY A 157 -7.86 -13.92 -0.19
CA GLY A 157 -6.42 -13.66 -0.14
C GLY A 157 -5.62 -14.85 0.41
N ARG A 158 -6.09 -15.47 1.48
CA ARG A 158 -5.46 -16.67 2.07
C ARG A 158 -5.51 -17.90 1.15
N ARG A 159 -6.54 -18.03 0.30
CA ARG A 159 -6.71 -19.15 -0.66
C ARG A 159 -5.89 -19.01 -1.94
N THR A 160 -5.26 -17.86 -2.19
CA THR A 160 -4.40 -17.63 -3.35
C THR A 160 -3.25 -18.65 -3.45
N TYR A 161 -2.79 -18.90 -4.67
CA TYR A 161 -1.75 -19.89 -4.93
C TYR A 161 -0.43 -19.58 -4.20
N ILE A 162 -0.03 -18.31 -4.10
CA ILE A 162 1.22 -17.90 -3.42
C ILE A 162 1.24 -18.35 -1.95
N CYS A 163 0.12 -18.29 -1.24
CA CYS A 163 0.03 -18.67 0.17
C CYS A 163 0.29 -20.18 0.39
N ARG A 164 0.13 -21.00 -0.65
CA ARG A 164 0.47 -22.43 -0.59
C ARG A 164 1.98 -22.67 -0.72
N HIS A 165 2.72 -21.77 -1.37
CA HIS A 165 4.11 -21.98 -1.78
C HIS A 165 5.12 -21.15 -0.98
N ASP A 166 4.69 -20.04 -0.39
CA ASP A 166 5.57 -19.19 0.42
C ASP A 166 4.92 -18.91 1.79
N ALA A 167 5.63 -19.32 2.84
CA ALA A 167 5.14 -19.22 4.22
C ALA A 167 5.06 -17.78 4.72
N LEU A 168 5.83 -16.83 4.18
CA LEU A 168 5.74 -15.42 4.55
C LEU A 168 4.44 -14.79 4.05
N PHE A 169 4.03 -15.09 2.82
CA PHE A 169 2.72 -14.69 2.30
C PHE A 169 1.58 -15.34 3.09
N ARG A 170 1.71 -16.64 3.41
CA ARG A 170 0.74 -17.31 4.27
C ARG A 170 0.60 -16.64 5.63
N SER A 171 1.72 -16.25 6.23
CA SER A 171 1.75 -15.53 7.50
C SER A 171 1.00 -14.21 7.42
N LEU A 172 1.32 -13.36 6.44
CA LEU A 172 0.65 -12.08 6.23
C LEU A 172 -0.86 -12.24 5.98
N ALA A 173 -1.26 -13.21 5.16
CA ALA A 173 -2.68 -13.48 4.91
C ALA A 173 -3.41 -13.94 6.17
N SER A 174 -2.78 -14.79 6.98
CA SER A 174 -3.33 -15.26 8.26
C SER A 174 -3.44 -14.14 9.30
N ALA A 175 -2.44 -13.26 9.41
CA ALA A 175 -2.48 -12.10 10.31
C ALA A 175 -3.60 -11.12 9.91
N ARG A 176 -3.74 -10.84 8.60
CA ARG A 176 -4.84 -10.00 8.09
C ARG A 176 -6.21 -10.62 8.37
N LEU A 177 -6.36 -11.94 8.16
CA LEU A 177 -7.59 -12.65 8.50
C LEU A 177 -7.89 -12.57 10.01
N ALA A 178 -6.90 -12.77 10.88
CA ALA A 178 -7.06 -12.61 12.33
C ALA A 178 -7.58 -11.21 12.69
N GLY A 179 -7.04 -10.16 12.05
CA GLY A 179 -7.51 -8.79 12.18
C GLY A 179 -8.99 -8.62 11.84
N ILE A 180 -9.46 -9.22 10.73
CA ILE A 180 -10.88 -9.17 10.37
C ILE A 180 -11.75 -9.95 11.36
N LEU A 181 -11.39 -11.20 11.68
CA LEU A 181 -12.16 -12.06 12.59
C LEU A 181 -12.29 -11.43 13.98
N SER A 182 -11.26 -10.72 14.46
CA SER A 182 -11.31 -10.02 15.76
C SER A 182 -12.31 -8.85 15.81
N SER A 183 -12.83 -8.42 14.65
CA SER A 183 -13.87 -7.39 14.55
C SER A 183 -15.29 -7.99 14.48
N VAL A 184 -15.41 -9.32 14.47
CA VAL A 184 -16.69 -10.04 14.38
C VAL A 184 -17.01 -10.70 15.73
N ARG A 185 -18.16 -10.35 16.30
CA ARG A 185 -18.64 -10.90 17.57
C ARG A 185 -18.76 -12.43 17.48
N GLY A 186 -18.24 -13.15 18.48
CA GLY A 186 -18.31 -14.62 18.54
C GLY A 186 -17.23 -15.33 17.73
N GLN A 187 -16.29 -14.61 17.13
CA GLN A 187 -15.17 -15.19 16.37
C GLN A 187 -13.81 -15.02 17.06
N GLU A 188 -13.79 -14.75 18.37
CA GLU A 188 -12.59 -14.49 19.16
C GLU A 188 -11.61 -15.67 19.11
N ALA A 189 -12.14 -16.90 19.25
CA ALA A 189 -11.35 -18.12 19.13
C ALA A 189 -10.81 -18.33 17.71
N ALA A 190 -11.55 -17.92 16.68
CA ALA A 190 -11.11 -18.01 15.30
C ALA A 190 -10.01 -16.99 14.99
N ALA A 191 -10.13 -15.77 15.51
CA ALA A 191 -9.12 -14.73 15.40
C ALA A 191 -7.79 -15.17 16.02
N ARG A 192 -7.81 -15.71 17.25
CA ARG A 192 -6.61 -16.24 17.91
C ARG A 192 -5.97 -17.39 17.12
N ARG A 193 -6.77 -18.37 16.66
CA ARG A 193 -6.25 -19.46 15.81
C ARG A 193 -5.62 -18.95 14.51
N ALA A 194 -6.19 -17.91 13.90
CA ALA A 194 -5.62 -17.31 12.71
C ALA A 194 -4.28 -16.62 13.00
N LEU A 195 -4.13 -16.01 14.19
CA LEU A 195 -2.87 -15.42 14.65
C LEU A 195 -1.79 -16.47 14.92
N ASP A 196 -2.14 -17.57 15.62
CA ASP A 196 -1.22 -18.70 15.84
C ASP A 196 -0.70 -19.26 14.51
N ASN A 197 -1.58 -19.32 13.49
CA ASN A 197 -1.19 -19.75 12.15
C ASN A 197 -0.26 -18.74 11.47
N ALA A 198 -0.44 -17.45 11.71
CA ALA A 198 0.42 -16.40 11.18
C ALA A 198 1.84 -16.52 11.76
N GLU A 199 1.97 -16.69 13.07
CA GLU A 199 3.24 -16.87 13.76
C GLU A 199 3.97 -18.15 13.32
N LYS A 200 3.26 -19.29 13.29
CA LYS A 200 3.83 -20.56 12.80
C LYS A 200 4.32 -20.47 11.36
N ALA A 201 3.56 -19.80 10.50
CA ALA A 201 3.96 -19.60 9.11
C ALA A 201 5.16 -18.65 9.00
N TYR A 202 5.22 -17.60 9.81
CA TYR A 202 6.35 -16.68 9.87
C TYR A 202 7.64 -17.40 10.30
N GLY A 203 7.56 -18.23 11.33
CA GLY A 203 8.71 -19.03 11.80
C GLY A 203 9.25 -20.03 10.77
N ARG A 204 8.42 -20.45 9.81
CA ARG A 204 8.81 -21.35 8.70
C ARG A 204 9.27 -20.63 7.44
N ALA A 205 9.16 -19.30 7.40
CA ALA A 205 9.50 -18.54 6.21
C ALA A 205 11.02 -18.55 5.96
N ASP A 206 11.41 -18.91 4.75
CA ASP A 206 12.78 -18.73 4.29
C ASP A 206 13.10 -17.23 4.20
N ARG A 207 14.15 -16.82 4.92
CA ARG A 207 14.62 -15.44 5.00
C ARG A 207 15.44 -15.04 3.79
N ALA A 208 16.06 -16.00 3.10
CA ALA A 208 16.86 -15.75 1.90
C ALA A 208 16.01 -15.68 0.62
N ALA A 209 14.76 -16.15 0.66
CA ALA A 209 13.87 -16.11 -0.49
C ALA A 209 13.64 -14.68 -0.99
N VAL A 210 13.91 -14.46 -2.29
CA VAL A 210 13.68 -13.19 -2.97
C VAL A 210 12.18 -12.99 -3.16
N ARG A 211 11.67 -11.84 -2.69
CA ARG A 211 10.25 -11.47 -2.76
C ARG A 211 10.09 -10.09 -3.40
N PRO A 212 8.89 -9.78 -3.92
CA PRO A 212 8.58 -8.45 -4.44
C PRO A 212 8.86 -7.35 -3.41
N THR A 213 9.35 -6.19 -3.86
CA THR A 213 9.75 -5.08 -2.98
C THR A 213 8.66 -4.66 -1.99
N TRP A 214 7.39 -4.73 -2.40
CA TRP A 214 6.28 -4.36 -1.52
C TRP A 214 6.13 -5.28 -0.32
N MET A 215 6.67 -6.50 -0.31
CA MET A 215 6.65 -7.39 0.86
C MET A 215 7.67 -6.99 1.93
N SER A 216 8.59 -6.06 1.63
CA SER A 216 9.66 -5.66 2.55
C SER A 216 9.15 -5.07 3.86
N PHE A 217 7.92 -4.54 3.94
CA PHE A 217 7.34 -4.05 5.20
C PHE A 217 6.99 -5.17 6.19
N PHE A 218 6.78 -6.40 5.72
CA PHE A 218 6.27 -7.48 6.57
C PHE A 218 7.41 -8.29 7.19
N ASP A 219 7.85 -7.82 8.36
CA ASP A 219 8.83 -8.45 9.23
C ASP A 219 8.23 -8.74 10.62
N GLN A 220 9.08 -9.05 11.60
CA GLN A 220 8.63 -9.43 12.95
C GLN A 220 7.98 -8.24 13.65
N ALA A 221 8.44 -7.01 13.38
CA ALA A 221 7.82 -5.81 13.95
C ALA A 221 6.39 -5.68 13.45
N GLU A 222 6.18 -5.82 12.14
CA GLU A 222 4.83 -5.72 11.56
C GLU A 222 3.92 -6.88 12.00
N LEU A 223 4.43 -8.10 12.14
CA LEU A 223 3.65 -9.21 12.68
C LEU A 223 3.20 -8.93 14.13
N ASN A 224 4.10 -8.43 14.98
CA ASN A 224 3.75 -8.01 16.34
C ASN A 224 2.72 -6.87 16.33
N GLY A 225 2.87 -5.92 15.40
CA GLY A 225 1.94 -4.81 15.24
C GLY A 225 0.53 -5.30 14.91
N LEU A 226 0.40 -6.18 13.93
CA LEU A 226 -0.88 -6.80 13.58
C LEU A 226 -1.46 -7.64 14.75
N SER A 227 -0.60 -8.31 15.51
CA SER A 227 -0.99 -9.08 16.70
C SER A 227 -1.58 -8.17 17.78
N ALA A 228 -0.96 -7.01 18.04
CA ALA A 228 -1.51 -6.01 18.95
C ALA A 228 -2.89 -5.54 18.52
N LEU A 229 -3.08 -5.24 17.23
CA LEU A 229 -4.39 -4.79 16.73
C LEU A 229 -5.48 -5.85 16.91
N VAL A 230 -5.12 -7.14 16.87
CA VAL A 230 -6.04 -8.24 17.20
C VAL A 230 -6.33 -8.23 18.69
N MET A 231 -5.32 -8.19 19.55
CA MET A 231 -5.50 -8.20 21.01
C MET A 231 -6.34 -7.02 21.51
N SER A 232 -6.08 -5.81 21.01
CA SER A 232 -6.86 -4.61 21.31
C SER A 232 -8.35 -4.79 21.00
N ARG A 233 -8.68 -5.33 19.82
CA ARG A 233 -10.08 -5.58 19.42
C ARG A 233 -10.76 -6.67 20.25
N LEU A 234 -9.99 -7.62 20.76
CA LEU A 234 -10.47 -8.66 21.67
C LEU A 234 -10.56 -8.17 23.13
N GLY A 235 -10.22 -6.91 23.41
CA GLY A 235 -10.25 -6.33 24.76
C GLY A 235 -9.07 -6.75 25.66
N ARG A 236 -8.02 -7.36 25.09
CA ARG A 236 -6.80 -7.79 25.78
C ARG A 236 -5.76 -6.67 25.68
N TYR A 237 -6.02 -5.56 26.36
CA TYR A 237 -5.28 -4.31 26.19
C TYR A 237 -3.84 -4.37 26.72
N ASP A 238 -3.62 -5.14 27.79
CA ASP A 238 -2.32 -5.46 28.36
C ASP A 238 -1.41 -6.19 27.35
N GLU A 239 -1.92 -7.23 26.69
CA GLU A 239 -1.20 -7.93 25.64
C GLU A 239 -1.01 -7.08 24.39
N SER A 240 -2.00 -6.26 24.06
CA SER A 240 -1.88 -5.28 22.98
C SER A 240 -0.72 -4.33 23.23
N GLU A 241 -0.62 -3.76 24.43
CA GLU A 241 0.47 -2.87 24.81
C GLU A 241 1.84 -3.58 24.74
N ALA A 242 1.95 -4.80 25.26
CA ALA A 242 3.18 -5.58 25.18
C ALA A 242 3.64 -5.80 23.72
N TYR A 243 2.73 -6.19 22.83
CA TYR A 243 3.02 -6.33 21.40
C TYR A 243 3.39 -5.00 20.74
N LEU A 244 2.77 -3.88 21.14
CA LEU A 244 3.08 -2.55 20.58
C LEU A 244 4.46 -2.07 21.00
N HIS A 245 4.88 -2.32 22.23
CA HIS A 245 6.26 -2.04 22.66
C HIS A 245 7.28 -2.86 21.86
N GLN A 246 7.03 -4.15 21.66
CA GLN A 246 7.90 -5.00 20.82
C GLN A 246 7.93 -4.49 19.37
N THR A 247 6.77 -4.10 18.84
CA THR A 247 6.64 -3.53 17.50
C THR A 247 7.48 -2.29 17.35
N LEU A 248 7.29 -1.28 18.21
CA LEU A 248 7.98 0.00 18.13
C LEU A 248 9.48 -0.12 18.37
N THR A 249 9.92 -1.11 19.16
CA THR A 249 11.33 -1.42 19.39
C THR A 249 12.00 -2.01 18.14
N LEU A 250 11.30 -2.91 17.43
CA LEU A 250 11.84 -3.60 16.25
C LEU A 250 11.62 -2.83 14.95
N LEU A 251 10.68 -1.87 14.93
CA LEU A 251 10.29 -1.17 13.72
C LEU A 251 11.45 -0.31 13.19
N ARG A 252 11.85 -0.59 11.95
CA ARG A 252 12.97 0.10 11.30
C ARG A 252 12.71 1.61 11.16
N PRO A 253 13.75 2.46 11.22
CA PRO A 253 13.60 3.92 11.25
C PRO A 253 12.87 4.51 10.05
N GLU A 254 12.91 3.88 8.88
CA GLU A 254 12.24 4.38 7.68
C GLU A 254 10.71 4.33 7.73
N PHE A 255 10.10 3.48 8.58
CA PHE A 255 8.64 3.31 8.66
C PHE A 255 7.95 4.32 9.59
N GLN A 256 8.16 5.60 9.33
CA GLN A 256 7.62 6.69 10.17
C GLN A 256 6.09 6.66 10.22
N ARG A 257 5.41 6.37 9.11
CA ARG A 257 3.95 6.23 9.09
C ARG A 257 3.47 5.12 10.04
N ASN A 258 4.09 3.95 9.98
CA ASN A 258 3.71 2.82 10.82
C ASN A 258 4.04 3.11 12.29
N ARG A 259 5.13 3.84 12.57
CA ARG A 259 5.49 4.27 13.92
C ARG A 259 4.40 5.15 14.53
N THR A 260 3.92 6.15 13.81
CA THR A 260 2.80 6.99 14.25
C THR A 260 1.53 6.17 14.45
N TYR A 261 1.23 5.26 13.52
CA TYR A 261 0.05 4.41 13.58
C TYR A 261 0.05 3.50 14.82
N TYR A 262 1.15 2.79 15.08
CA TYR A 262 1.27 1.91 16.24
C TYR A 262 1.42 2.70 17.55
N GLY A 263 2.07 3.87 17.55
CA GLY A 263 2.12 4.76 18.70
C GLY A 263 0.72 5.23 19.14
N ALA A 264 -0.16 5.58 18.18
CA ALA A 264 -1.53 5.95 18.49
C ALA A 264 -2.34 4.78 19.07
N HIS A 265 -2.12 3.55 18.57
CA HIS A 265 -2.72 2.35 19.17
C HIS A 265 -2.18 2.05 20.57
N LEU A 266 -0.90 2.34 20.84
CA LEU A 266 -0.30 2.15 22.16
C LEU A 266 -0.95 3.08 23.18
N ALA A 267 -1.08 4.36 22.83
CA ALA A 267 -1.80 5.32 23.68
C ALA A 267 -3.25 4.90 23.93
N LEU A 268 -3.95 4.41 22.91
CA LEU A 268 -5.32 3.89 23.07
C LEU A 268 -5.39 2.65 23.98
N ALA A 269 -4.42 1.73 23.88
CA ALA A 269 -4.35 0.56 24.74
C ALA A 269 -4.07 0.93 26.21
N GLN A 270 -3.15 1.87 26.46
CA GLN A 270 -2.86 2.41 27.78
C GLN A 270 -4.10 3.09 28.38
N LEU A 271 -4.77 3.92 27.59
CA LEU A 271 -5.99 4.61 28.03
C LEU A 271 -7.12 3.63 28.36
N ALA A 272 -7.26 2.54 27.60
CA ALA A 272 -8.25 1.49 27.85
C ALA A 272 -7.97 0.69 29.14
N GLN A 273 -6.74 0.70 29.64
CA GLN A 273 -6.34 0.13 30.93
C GLN A 273 -6.54 1.11 32.09
N GLY A 274 -6.88 2.38 31.83
CA GLY A 274 -7.05 3.42 32.84
C GLY A 274 -5.79 4.25 33.10
N GLU A 275 -4.70 3.99 32.37
CA GLU A 275 -3.38 4.64 32.56
C GLU A 275 -3.29 5.98 31.83
N ALA A 276 -4.14 6.93 32.23
CA ALA A 276 -4.33 8.21 31.53
C ALA A 276 -3.03 9.03 31.36
N GLU A 277 -2.18 9.07 32.39
CA GLU A 277 -0.92 9.83 32.35
C GLU A 277 0.06 9.26 31.33
N GLN A 278 0.29 7.95 31.38
CA GLN A 278 1.15 7.24 30.42
C GLN A 278 0.59 7.35 28.99
N ALA A 279 -0.73 7.22 28.83
CA ALA A 279 -1.39 7.32 27.55
C ALA A 279 -1.18 8.70 26.89
N VAL A 280 -1.29 9.79 27.66
CA VAL A 280 -1.03 11.15 27.18
C VAL A 280 0.45 11.37 26.87
N ALA A 281 1.35 10.83 27.70
CA ALA A 281 2.79 10.88 27.43
C ALA A 281 3.14 10.18 26.10
N THR A 282 2.51 9.05 25.79
CA THR A 282 2.68 8.32 24.53
C THR A 282 2.08 9.07 23.33
N ALA A 283 0.89 9.65 23.48
CA ALA A 283 0.19 10.31 22.37
C ALA A 283 0.78 11.68 22.01
N SER A 284 1.33 12.38 23.00
CA SER A 284 1.75 13.79 22.88
C SER A 284 2.79 14.05 21.77
N PRO A 285 3.89 13.28 21.65
CA PRO A 285 4.86 13.48 20.57
C PRO A 285 4.28 13.22 19.17
N LEU A 286 3.18 12.48 19.06
CA LEU A 286 2.57 12.14 17.77
C LEU A 286 1.92 13.35 17.11
N LEU A 287 1.55 14.39 17.87
CA LEU A 287 0.97 15.63 17.35
C LEU A 287 1.96 16.44 16.49
N GLU A 288 3.25 16.19 16.64
CA GLU A 288 4.31 16.84 15.86
C GLU A 288 4.68 16.06 14.57
N ALA A 289 4.18 14.82 14.44
CA ALA A 289 4.48 13.97 13.30
C ALA A 289 3.50 14.21 12.13
N PRO A 290 3.91 14.00 10.87
CA PRO A 290 2.97 14.04 9.76
C PRO A 290 1.98 12.88 9.86
N LEU A 291 0.69 13.21 9.98
CA LEU A 291 -0.37 12.24 10.23
C LEU A 291 -1.06 11.80 8.92
N SER A 292 -1.29 10.49 8.76
CA SER A 292 -2.26 10.00 7.77
C SER A 292 -3.69 10.19 8.26
N GLY A 293 -4.69 10.07 7.38
CA GLY A 293 -6.10 10.17 7.75
C GLY A 293 -6.48 9.15 8.82
N ARG A 294 -6.00 7.90 8.70
CA ARG A 294 -6.21 6.87 9.73
C ARG A 294 -5.57 7.23 11.08
N ALA A 295 -4.35 7.77 11.07
CA ALA A 295 -3.68 8.20 12.31
C ALA A 295 -4.44 9.37 12.97
N ARG A 296 -4.91 10.34 12.18
CA ARG A 296 -5.80 11.42 12.67
C ARG A 296 -7.07 10.87 13.32
N THR A 297 -7.72 9.89 12.69
CA THR A 297 -8.91 9.24 13.28
C THR A 297 -8.59 8.55 14.62
N LEU A 298 -7.42 7.95 14.78
CA LEU A 298 -7.00 7.34 16.04
C LEU A 298 -6.75 8.39 17.12
N LEU A 299 -6.09 9.50 16.79
CA LEU A 299 -5.86 10.59 17.75
C LEU A 299 -7.16 11.30 18.14
N SER A 300 -8.11 11.47 17.21
CA SER A 300 -9.45 11.98 17.54
C SER A 300 -10.21 11.01 18.47
N LYS A 301 -10.07 9.70 18.28
CA LYS A 301 -10.62 8.71 19.22
C LYS A 301 -9.95 8.77 20.60
N PHE A 302 -8.64 8.99 20.61
CA PHE A 302 -7.88 9.16 21.85
C PHE A 302 -8.36 10.40 22.61
N ASP A 303 -8.50 11.54 21.93
CA ASP A 303 -9.02 12.79 22.47
C ASP A 303 -10.43 12.62 23.09
N GLN A 304 -11.34 11.97 22.36
CA GLN A 304 -12.67 11.63 22.89
C GLN A 304 -12.61 10.67 24.09
N GLY A 305 -11.63 9.76 24.10
CA GLY A 305 -11.42 8.79 25.16
C GLY A 305 -10.92 9.44 26.44
N ILE A 306 -9.88 10.27 26.37
CA ILE A 306 -9.28 10.91 27.54
C ILE A 306 -10.25 11.86 28.22
N GLY A 307 -11.09 12.56 27.45
CA GLY A 307 -12.17 13.40 27.98
C GLY A 307 -13.25 12.62 28.75
N LYS A 308 -13.38 11.30 28.53
CA LYS A 308 -14.29 10.43 29.28
C LYS A 308 -13.61 9.77 30.48
N THR A 309 -12.42 9.22 30.28
CA THR A 309 -11.72 8.41 31.31
C THR A 309 -11.08 9.29 32.38
N ALA A 310 -10.61 10.49 32.03
CA ALA A 310 -9.86 11.37 32.93
C ALA A 310 -10.46 12.78 33.01
N ARG A 311 -11.79 12.90 32.94
CA ARG A 311 -12.50 14.19 32.87
C ARG A 311 -12.12 15.11 34.03
N GLY A 312 -11.68 16.32 33.71
CA GLY A 312 -11.30 17.34 34.70
C GLY A 312 -9.95 17.11 35.38
N SER A 313 -9.23 16.05 35.03
CA SER A 313 -7.84 15.86 35.46
C SER A 313 -6.91 16.88 34.79
N LYS A 314 -5.80 17.19 35.46
CA LYS A 314 -4.76 18.06 34.90
C LYS A 314 -4.24 17.53 33.55
N VAL A 315 -4.06 16.21 33.44
CA VAL A 315 -3.52 15.58 32.22
C VAL A 315 -4.50 15.69 31.03
N ALA A 316 -5.80 15.59 31.27
CA ALA A 316 -6.80 15.78 30.21
C ALA A 316 -6.87 17.23 29.73
N VAL A 317 -6.72 18.20 30.64
CA VAL A 317 -6.69 19.64 30.29
C VAL A 317 -5.43 19.98 29.49
N GLU A 318 -4.28 19.47 29.90
CA GLU A 318 -3.01 19.66 29.19
C GLU A 318 -3.06 19.04 27.79
N TRP A 319 -3.59 17.81 27.68
CA TRP A 319 -3.82 17.18 26.38
C TRP A 319 -4.71 18.04 25.48
N ALA A 320 -5.86 18.50 25.97
CA ALA A 320 -6.82 19.29 25.18
C ALA A 320 -6.18 20.56 24.61
N HIS A 321 -5.33 21.23 25.39
CA HIS A 321 -4.57 22.40 24.91
C HIS A 321 -3.64 22.03 23.75
N ARG A 322 -2.80 21.00 23.94
CA ARG A 322 -1.83 20.56 22.93
C ARG A 322 -2.50 20.04 21.67
N TYR A 323 -3.60 19.31 21.82
CA TYR A 323 -4.37 18.78 20.69
C TYR A 323 -4.97 19.92 19.85
N ALA A 324 -5.55 20.93 20.48
CA ALA A 324 -6.06 22.12 19.78
C ALA A 324 -4.96 22.92 19.05
N GLU A 325 -3.77 23.07 19.66
CA GLU A 325 -2.62 23.69 18.99
C GLU A 325 -2.11 22.86 17.80
N GLY A 326 -2.14 21.53 17.92
CA GLY A 326 -1.77 20.60 16.86
C GLY A 326 -2.72 20.67 15.66
N GLU A 327 -4.03 20.76 15.90
CA GLU A 327 -5.03 20.89 14.85
C GLU A 327 -4.90 22.20 14.05
N GLN A 328 -4.42 23.29 14.67
CA GLN A 328 -4.19 24.57 13.98
C GLN A 328 -2.97 24.57 13.05
N LYS A 329 -2.04 23.61 13.23
CA LYS A 329 -0.81 23.49 12.42
C LYS A 329 -0.94 22.52 11.24
N LEU A 330 -2.06 21.80 11.14
CA LEU A 330 -2.35 20.77 10.14
C LEU A 330 -3.18 21.31 8.96
#